data_AF-A0A816HIJ8-F1
#
_entry.id   AF-A0A816HIJ8-F1
#
_cell.length_a   1.000
_cell.length_b   1.000
_cell.length_c   1.000
_cell.angle_alpha   90.00
_cell.angle_beta   90.00
_cell.angle_gamma   90.00
#
_symmetry.space_group_name_H-M   'P 1'
#
loop_
_entity.id
_entity.type
_entity.pdbx_description
1 polymer ?
#
loop_
_entity_poly.entity_id
_entity_poly.type
_entity_poly.pdbx_seq_one_letter_code
_entity_poly.pdbx_strand_id
1 'polypeptide(L)'
;MPWFQGWSMNDQQGKTFLEILDAMTCLEDLSNEAFRMPIENVYKISGIGTVLLGKIQSGMIQTNMKIQINPLNLIGQIKLIEVNDETIQEAYAGSYVSFSVRSIDKKRIRRGMICSNVTNDLSGQISSFTAK
;
A
#
# COMPACT_ATOMS: atom_id res chain seq x y z
N MET A 1 -15.16 27.41 28.25
CA MET A 1 -14.32 27.16 29.44
C MET A 1 -13.36 28.33 29.58
N PRO A 2 -13.46 29.17 30.63
CA PRO A 2 -12.72 30.43 30.69
C PRO A 2 -11.21 30.27 30.94
N TRP A 3 -10.76 29.11 31.42
CA TRP A 3 -9.35 28.81 31.68
C TRP A 3 -8.59 28.23 30.48
N PHE A 4 -9.28 27.75 29.45
CA PHE A 4 -8.66 27.17 28.25
C PHE A 4 -8.62 28.21 27.13
N GLN A 5 -7.42 28.65 26.76
CA GLN A 5 -7.23 29.71 25.76
C GLN A 5 -7.10 29.18 24.32
N GLY A 6 -6.98 27.86 24.16
CA GLY A 6 -6.74 27.22 22.88
C GLY A 6 -5.40 26.50 22.84
N TRP A 7 -5.05 26.00 21.66
CA TRP A 7 -3.78 25.38 21.33
C TRP A 7 -3.13 26.15 20.18
N SER A 8 -1.82 26.02 20.02
CA SER A 8 -1.05 26.60 18.92
C SER A 8 -0.01 25.60 18.41
N MET A 9 0.00 25.31 17.11
CA MET A 9 0.94 24.38 16.47
C MET A 9 1.15 24.79 15.01
N ASN A 10 2.40 24.79 14.51
CA ASN A 10 2.74 25.07 13.11
C ASN A 10 2.02 26.31 12.52
N ASP A 11 2.09 27.45 13.22
CA ASP A 11 1.44 28.72 12.86
C ASP A 11 -0.11 28.70 12.79
N GLN A 12 -0.73 27.60 13.25
CA GLN A 12 -2.18 27.48 13.37
C GLN A 12 -2.61 27.53 14.84
N GLN A 13 -3.79 28.09 15.09
CA GLN A 13 -4.38 28.22 16.41
C GLN A 13 -5.83 27.74 16.39
N GLY A 14 -6.24 27.07 17.45
CA GLY A 14 -7.60 26.58 17.59
C GLY A 14 -8.02 26.38 19.02
N LYS A 15 -9.28 26.05 19.23
CA LYS A 15 -9.91 25.75 20.52
C LYS A 15 -10.53 24.36 20.55
N THR A 16 -10.83 23.77 19.40
CA THR A 16 -11.44 22.44 19.37
C THR A 16 -10.42 21.38 19.00
N PHE A 17 -10.71 20.15 19.42
CA PHE A 17 -9.92 18.99 19.02
C PHE A 17 -10.03 18.73 17.50
N LEU A 18 -11.18 19.04 16.89
CA LEU A 18 -11.37 18.91 15.45
C LEU A 18 -10.41 19.82 14.68
N GLU A 19 -10.25 21.07 15.12
CA GLU A 19 -9.28 21.98 14.52
C GLU A 19 -7.84 21.48 14.64
N ILE A 20 -7.49 20.71 15.69
CA ILE A 20 -6.17 20.07 15.79
C ILE A 20 -6.00 19.01 14.69
N LEU A 21 -7.04 18.20 14.46
CA LEU A 21 -7.01 17.15 13.44
C LEU A 21 -6.88 17.75 12.03
N ASP A 22 -7.62 18.82 11.75
CA ASP A 22 -7.56 19.53 10.47
C ASP A 22 -6.21 20.24 10.27
N ALA A 23 -5.57 20.64 11.37
CA ALA A 23 -4.25 21.28 11.38
C ALA A 23 -3.07 20.31 11.22
N MET A 24 -3.30 19.01 11.30
CA MET A 24 -2.23 18.04 11.11
C MET A 24 -1.76 18.08 9.65
N THR A 25 -0.45 18.18 9.46
CA THR A 25 0.14 18.13 8.13
C THR A 25 -0.09 16.75 7.51
N CYS A 26 -0.52 16.74 6.25
CA CYS A 26 -0.56 15.51 5.46
C CYS A 26 0.85 14.93 5.30
N LEU A 27 0.93 13.60 5.26
CA LEU A 27 2.18 12.88 5.03
C LEU A 27 2.75 13.19 3.64
N GLU A 28 4.06 12.99 3.48
CA GLU A 28 4.74 13.10 2.20
C GLU A 28 4.11 12.16 1.17
N ASP A 29 3.93 12.66 -0.05
CA ASP A 29 3.42 11.86 -1.16
C ASP A 29 4.52 10.94 -1.70
N LEU A 30 4.42 9.66 -1.35
CA LEU A 30 5.34 8.61 -1.80
C LEU A 30 4.91 7.97 -3.13
N SER A 31 3.97 8.56 -3.87
CA SER A 31 3.44 7.98 -5.11
C SER A 31 4.46 7.85 -6.24
N ASN A 32 5.50 8.69 -6.24
CA ASN A 32 6.57 8.65 -7.25
C ASN A 32 7.71 7.67 -6.91
N GLU A 33 7.68 7.07 -5.72
CA GLU A 33 8.69 6.11 -5.27
C GLU A 33 8.47 4.72 -5.89
N ALA A 34 9.42 3.82 -5.69
CA ALA A 34 9.27 2.44 -6.14
C ALA A 34 8.06 1.77 -5.45
N PHE A 35 7.24 1.04 -6.23
CA PHE A 35 6.05 0.38 -5.70
C PHE A 35 6.42 -0.67 -4.64
N ARG A 36 5.85 -0.53 -3.43
CA ARG A 36 5.95 -1.54 -2.37
C ARG A 36 4.60 -1.69 -1.66
N MET A 37 4.12 -2.93 -1.61
CA MET A 37 2.93 -3.29 -0.86
C MET A 37 3.16 -4.58 -0.08
N PRO A 38 3.20 -4.55 1.26
CA PRO A 38 3.15 -5.76 2.06
C PRO A 38 1.79 -6.43 1.90
N ILE A 39 1.81 -7.73 1.62
CA ILE A 39 0.60 -8.53 1.46
C ILE A 39 0.04 -8.83 2.85
N GLU A 40 -1.19 -8.38 3.09
CA GLU A 40 -1.91 -8.66 4.34
C GLU A 40 -2.70 -9.94 4.23
N ASN A 41 -3.49 -10.10 3.16
CA ASN A 41 -4.33 -11.26 2.94
C ASN A 41 -4.29 -11.75 1.48
N VAL A 42 -4.55 -13.04 1.30
CA VAL A 42 -4.59 -13.70 -0.02
C VAL A 42 -5.84 -14.55 -0.16
N TYR A 43 -6.63 -14.25 -1.18
CA TYR A 43 -7.85 -14.98 -1.52
C TYR A 43 -7.70 -15.69 -2.86
N LYS A 44 -8.44 -16.79 -3.00
CA LYS A 44 -8.61 -17.46 -4.30
C LYS A 44 -10.09 -17.39 -4.61
N ILE A 45 -10.44 -16.63 -5.63
CA ILE A 45 -11.81 -16.43 -6.07
C ILE A 45 -11.99 -17.20 -7.37
N SER A 46 -13.02 -18.04 -7.44
CA SER A 46 -13.34 -18.80 -8.65
C SER A 46 -13.61 -17.84 -9.81
N GLY A 47 -13.04 -18.08 -10.99
CA GLY A 47 -13.18 -17.23 -12.17
C GLY A 47 -12.30 -15.97 -12.22
N ILE A 48 -11.95 -15.37 -11.08
CA ILE A 48 -11.09 -14.17 -11.02
C ILE A 48 -9.61 -14.57 -10.89
N GLY A 49 -9.32 -15.55 -10.04
CA GLY A 49 -7.97 -16.04 -9.77
C GLY A 49 -7.51 -15.72 -8.34
N THR A 50 -6.21 -15.47 -8.18
CA THR A 50 -5.60 -15.11 -6.89
C THR A 50 -5.73 -13.61 -6.67
N VAL A 51 -6.34 -13.21 -5.54
CA VAL A 51 -6.52 -11.81 -5.16
C VAL A 51 -5.63 -11.51 -3.95
N LEU A 52 -4.87 -10.43 -4.05
CA LEU A 52 -4.01 -9.91 -2.99
C LEU A 52 -4.67 -8.67 -2.38
N LEU A 53 -4.56 -8.55 -1.05
CA LEU A 53 -5.04 -7.39 -0.30
C LEU A 53 -3.89 -6.83 0.52
N GLY A 54 -3.73 -5.51 0.49
CA GLY A 54 -2.78 -4.80 1.33
C GLY A 54 -2.86 -3.29 1.17
N LYS A 55 -2.10 -2.57 1.99
CA LYS A 55 -1.91 -1.12 1.87
C LYS A 55 -0.67 -0.83 1.03
N ILE A 56 -0.81 0.02 0.02
CA ILE A 56 0.33 0.53 -0.74
C ILE A 56 1.14 1.46 0.16
N GLN A 57 2.39 1.10 0.43
CA GLN A 57 3.27 1.91 1.28
C GLN A 57 3.98 2.99 0.47
N SER A 58 4.41 2.64 -0.74
CA SER A 58 5.09 3.56 -1.66
C SER A 58 4.76 3.20 -3.10
N GLY A 59 4.88 4.18 -3.98
CA GLY A 59 4.66 4.07 -5.41
C GLY A 59 3.20 3.94 -5.83
N MET A 60 3.02 3.46 -7.06
CA MET A 60 1.74 3.33 -7.74
C MET A 60 1.61 1.93 -8.36
N ILE A 61 0.38 1.43 -8.44
CA ILE A 61 0.01 0.28 -9.27
C ILE A 61 -0.93 0.69 -10.37
N GLN A 62 -0.86 -0.02 -11.48
CA GLN A 62 -1.78 0.14 -12.61
C GLN A 62 -2.21 -1.22 -13.15
N THR A 63 -3.40 -1.26 -13.73
CA THR A 63 -3.89 -2.43 -14.46
C THR A 63 -2.88 -2.84 -15.55
N ASN A 64 -2.69 -4.15 -15.75
CA ASN A 64 -1.69 -4.75 -16.65
C ASN A 64 -0.22 -4.55 -16.26
N MET A 65 0.08 -3.88 -15.14
CA MET A 65 1.44 -3.76 -14.62
C MET A 65 1.98 -5.15 -14.22
N LYS A 66 3.26 -5.39 -14.53
CA LYS A 66 3.99 -6.56 -14.05
C LYS A 66 4.50 -6.31 -12.64
N ILE A 67 4.26 -7.26 -11.77
CA ILE A 67 4.67 -7.22 -10.37
C ILE A 67 5.53 -8.43 -10.02
N GLN A 68 6.34 -8.26 -8.99
CA GLN A 68 7.12 -9.31 -8.37
C GLN A 68 6.68 -9.49 -6.91
N ILE A 69 6.67 -10.74 -6.44
CA ILE A 69 6.38 -11.07 -5.05
C ILE A 69 7.62 -11.69 -4.43
N ASN A 70 8.19 -10.99 -3.45
CA ASN A 70 9.36 -11.38 -2.70
C ASN A 70 8.99 -12.08 -1.38
N PRO A 71 9.84 -12.99 -0.88
CA PRO A 71 11.21 -13.30 -1.32
C PRO A 71 11.32 -14.33 -2.45
N LEU A 72 10.21 -14.90 -2.91
CA LEU A 72 10.22 -16.03 -3.87
C LEU A 72 10.37 -15.61 -5.34
N ASN A 73 10.57 -14.31 -5.62
CA ASN A 73 10.67 -13.72 -6.96
C ASN A 73 9.54 -14.18 -7.90
N LEU A 74 8.31 -14.27 -7.40
CA LEU A 74 7.16 -14.70 -8.23
C LEU A 74 6.73 -13.55 -9.11
N ILE A 75 6.78 -13.73 -10.42
CA ILE A 75 6.34 -12.72 -11.37
C ILE A 75 4.87 -12.95 -11.72
N GLY A 76 4.09 -11.89 -11.65
CA GLY A 76 2.68 -11.88 -12.04
C GLY A 76 2.30 -10.60 -12.76
N GLN A 77 1.08 -10.56 -13.26
CA GLN A 77 0.52 -9.38 -13.90
C GLN A 77 -0.81 -9.03 -13.25
N ILE A 78 -0.98 -7.76 -12.91
CA ILE A 78 -2.22 -7.22 -12.34
C ILE A 78 -3.30 -7.22 -13.42
N LYS A 79 -4.48 -7.77 -13.10
CA LYS A 79 -5.62 -7.82 -14.03
C LYS A 79 -6.71 -6.81 -13.67
N LEU A 80 -7.02 -6.65 -12.39
CA LEU A 80 -8.09 -5.78 -11.91
C LEU A 80 -7.70 -5.28 -10.52
N ILE A 81 -7.97 -4.01 -10.25
CA ILE A 81 -7.70 -3.31 -8.99
C ILE A 81 -9.03 -2.79 -8.46
N GLU A 82 -9.27 -3.01 -7.18
CA GLU A 82 -10.43 -2.56 -6.43
C GLU A 82 -9.97 -1.76 -5.21
N VAL A 83 -10.63 -0.65 -4.96
CA VAL A 83 -10.47 0.19 -3.77
C VAL A 83 -11.86 0.54 -3.28
N ASN A 84 -12.18 0.19 -2.03
CA ASN A 84 -13.50 0.42 -1.44
C ASN A 84 -14.66 -0.07 -2.32
N ASP A 85 -14.54 -1.28 -2.87
CA ASP A 85 -15.51 -1.92 -3.77
C ASP A 85 -15.69 -1.24 -5.15
N GLU A 86 -14.87 -0.25 -5.48
CA GLU A 86 -14.85 0.39 -6.80
C GLU A 86 -13.66 -0.11 -7.63
N THR A 87 -13.92 -0.45 -8.90
CA THR A 87 -12.87 -0.84 -9.84
C THR A 87 -12.18 0.40 -10.40
N ILE A 88 -10.87 0.49 -10.21
CA ILE A 88 -10.05 1.62 -10.66
C ILE A 88 -8.91 1.16 -11.57
N GLN A 89 -8.39 2.08 -12.39
CA GLN A 89 -7.31 1.75 -13.32
C GLN A 89 -5.93 1.78 -12.65
N GLU A 90 -5.77 2.63 -11.65
CA GLU A 90 -4.52 2.91 -10.95
C GLU A 90 -4.80 3.20 -9.47
N ALA A 91 -3.83 2.90 -8.61
CA ALA A 91 -3.90 3.18 -7.18
C ALA A 91 -2.54 3.65 -6.65
N TYR A 92 -2.58 4.52 -5.64
CA TYR A 92 -1.44 5.27 -5.14
C TYR A 92 -1.07 4.89 -3.70
N ALA A 93 0.09 5.37 -3.25
CA ALA A 93 0.55 5.20 -1.88
C ALA A 93 -0.49 5.71 -0.86
N GLY A 94 -0.69 4.95 0.21
CA GLY A 94 -1.71 5.22 1.22
C GLY A 94 -3.01 4.45 1.04
N SER A 95 -3.36 4.04 -0.19
CA SER A 95 -4.60 3.31 -0.46
C SER A 95 -4.56 1.87 0.01
N TYR A 96 -5.66 1.41 0.59
CA TYR A 96 -5.95 -0.01 0.80
C TYR A 96 -6.57 -0.58 -0.46
N VAL A 97 -5.93 -1.58 -1.04
CA VAL A 97 -6.30 -2.10 -2.36
C VAL A 97 -6.48 -3.61 -2.31
N SER A 98 -7.41 -4.13 -3.11
CA SER A 98 -7.49 -5.52 -3.52
C SER A 98 -7.21 -5.62 -5.01
N PHE A 99 -6.30 -6.49 -5.43
CA PHE A 99 -6.08 -6.70 -6.86
C PHE A 99 -5.87 -8.17 -7.22
N SER A 100 -6.32 -8.52 -8.41
CA SER A 100 -6.19 -9.86 -8.96
C SER A 100 -4.91 -10.01 -9.77
N VAL A 101 -4.24 -11.14 -9.60
CA VAL A 101 -2.96 -11.45 -10.26
C VAL A 101 -3.07 -12.71 -11.10
N ARG A 102 -2.56 -12.63 -12.34
CA ARG A 102 -2.43 -13.79 -13.22
C ARG A 102 -1.14 -14.55 -12.96
N SER A 103 -1.17 -15.85 -13.21
CA SER A 103 0.01 -16.74 -13.20
C SER A 103 0.64 -17.01 -11.84
N ILE A 104 -0.02 -16.66 -10.73
CA ILE A 104 0.45 -17.00 -9.37
C ILE A 104 -0.62 -17.76 -8.59
N ASP A 105 -0.25 -18.92 -8.04
CA ASP A 105 -1.10 -19.72 -7.16
C ASP A 105 -1.04 -19.19 -5.72
N LYS A 106 -2.21 -19.02 -5.09
CA LYS A 106 -2.37 -18.71 -3.66
C LYS A 106 -1.48 -19.58 -2.77
N LYS A 107 -1.26 -20.86 -3.11
CA LYS A 107 -0.42 -21.76 -2.28
C LYS A 107 1.02 -21.27 -2.08
N ARG A 108 1.54 -20.45 -3.00
CA ARG A 108 2.91 -19.93 -2.96
C ARG A 108 3.02 -18.58 -2.27
N ILE A 109 1.90 -17.89 -2.03
CA ILE A 109 1.86 -16.55 -1.46
C ILE A 109 1.35 -16.63 -0.03
N ARG A 110 1.94 -15.84 0.87
CA ARG A 110 1.51 -15.74 2.27
C ARG A 110 1.54 -14.29 2.73
N ARG A 111 0.82 -14.02 3.82
CA ARG A 111 0.90 -12.73 4.53
C ARG A 111 2.35 -12.41 4.88
N GLY A 112 2.72 -11.13 4.75
CA GLY A 112 4.06 -10.62 5.04
C GLY A 112 5.03 -10.66 3.86
N MET A 113 4.68 -11.33 2.75
CA MET A 113 5.41 -11.18 1.49
C MET A 113 5.23 -9.77 0.93
N ILE A 114 6.22 -9.28 0.19
CA ILE A 114 6.21 -7.92 -0.36
C ILE A 114 5.95 -8.01 -1.86
N CYS A 115 4.94 -7.27 -2.31
CA CYS A 115 4.68 -7.04 -3.71
C CYS A 115 5.42 -5.77 -4.16
N SER A 116 6.12 -5.84 -5.29
CA SER A 116 6.96 -4.79 -5.83
C SER A 116 6.83 -4.71 -7.35
N ASN A 117 7.35 -3.63 -7.94
CA ASN A 117 7.58 -3.53 -9.37
C ASN A 117 8.74 -4.43 -9.80
N VAL A 118 8.68 -5.01 -11.00
CA VAL A 118 9.77 -5.86 -11.54
C VAL A 118 11.01 -5.03 -11.88
N THR A 119 10.82 -3.81 -12.37
CA THR A 119 11.88 -2.86 -12.67
C THR A 119 12.19 -2.03 -11.42
N ASN A 120 13.45 -2.03 -10.95
CA ASN A 120 13.90 -1.32 -9.74
C ASN A 120 13.46 -1.96 -8.40
N ASP A 121 13.50 -3.29 -8.33
CA ASP A 121 13.18 -4.02 -7.10
C ASP A 121 14.38 -4.15 -6.16
N LEU A 122 14.27 -3.55 -4.98
CA LEU A 122 15.20 -3.66 -3.86
C LEU A 122 14.62 -4.53 -2.72
N SER A 123 13.41 -5.10 -2.89
CA SER A 123 12.73 -5.88 -1.85
C SER A 123 13.11 -7.37 -1.84
N GLY A 124 14.32 -7.69 -2.31
CA GLY A 124 14.86 -9.04 -2.30
C GLY A 124 15.07 -9.60 -0.89
N GLN A 125 15.27 -10.92 -0.82
CA GLN A 125 15.56 -11.59 0.45
C GLN A 125 16.88 -11.08 1.05
N ILE A 126 16.84 -10.65 2.31
CA ILE A 126 18.01 -10.28 3.09
C ILE A 126 18.23 -11.28 4.23
N SER A 127 19.49 -11.59 4.54
CA SER A 127 19.87 -12.52 5.62
C SER A 127 19.95 -11.83 6.98
N SER A 128 20.33 -10.55 7.01
CA SER A 128 20.50 -9.76 8.23
C SER A 128 20.37 -8.27 7.93
N PHE A 129 19.91 -7.49 8.90
CA PHE A 129 19.91 -6.03 8.87
C PHE A 129 20.33 -5.47 10.24
N THR A 130 20.87 -4.27 10.26
CA THR A 130 21.19 -3.54 11.48
C THR A 130 20.04 -2.59 11.81
N ALA A 131 19.44 -2.74 12.99
CA ALA A 131 18.46 -1.80 13.53
C ALA A 131 19.11 -0.93 14.61
N LYS A 132 18.68 0.33 14.71
CA LYS A 132 19.06 1.24 15.81
C LYS A 132 18.02 1.18 16.92
#